data_AF-G7JLC2-F1
#
_entry.id   AF-G7JLC2-F1
#
_cell.length_a   1.000
_cell.length_b   1.000
_cell.length_c   1.000
_cell.angle_alpha   90.00
_cell.angle_beta   90.00
_cell.angle_gamma   90.00
#
_symmetry.space_group_name_H-M   'P 1'
#
loop_
_entity.id
_entity.type
_entity.pdbx_description
1 polymer ?
#
loop_
_entity_poly.entity_id
_entity_poly.type
_entity_poly.pdbx_seq_one_letter_code
_entity_poly.pdbx_strand_id
1 'polypeptide(L)'
;MPKPLTTAPQFSNTTNRVQLTIRGVTPGIALKARRVSGSTHQVPVEIGSTQGKALAIRWLLGAYRKRPGRNMALKLSSELVDAAKGSDDAIHKKEETRRMAEANRAFSTRIFMKAFHLLVFDGSFIFPELILIFGLILLLMIDSTSDKKDLS
;
A
#
# COMPACT_ATOMS: atom_id res chain seq x y z
N MET A 1 23.89 20.87 -45.70
CA MET A 1 23.27 21.79 -44.70
C MET A 1 23.04 21.00 -43.42
N PRO A 2 23.69 21.33 -42.30
CA PRO A 2 23.38 20.70 -41.01
C PRO A 2 21.98 21.14 -40.53
N LYS A 3 21.14 20.17 -40.14
CA LYS A 3 19.79 20.40 -39.59
C LYS A 3 19.87 21.17 -38.26
N PRO A 4 18.88 22.03 -37.95
CA PRO A 4 18.94 22.92 -36.80
C PRO A 4 18.91 22.13 -35.49
N LEU A 5 19.78 22.52 -34.55
CA LEU A 5 19.70 22.11 -33.15
C LEU A 5 18.40 22.66 -32.56
N THR A 6 17.39 21.81 -32.41
CA THR A 6 16.20 22.14 -31.61
C THR A 6 16.58 22.09 -30.14
N THR A 7 17.03 23.22 -29.61
CA THR A 7 17.10 23.50 -28.17
C THR A 7 15.75 24.05 -27.70
N ALA A 8 14.89 23.17 -27.19
CA ALA A 8 13.70 23.50 -26.39
C ALA A 8 13.55 22.44 -25.27
N PRO A 9 12.97 22.78 -24.11
CA PRO A 9 13.48 22.37 -22.80
C PRO A 9 13.28 20.87 -22.55
N GLN A 10 14.37 20.14 -22.36
CA GLN A 10 14.34 18.71 -21.97
C GLN A 10 13.73 18.45 -20.57
N PHE A 11 13.16 19.48 -19.94
CA PHE A 11 12.61 19.44 -18.58
C PHE A 11 11.14 19.01 -18.51
N SER A 12 10.31 19.29 -19.53
CA SER A 12 8.87 18.92 -19.50
C SER A 12 8.67 17.41 -19.34
N ASN A 13 9.53 16.65 -20.02
CA ASN A 13 9.49 15.19 -20.02
C ASN A 13 10.00 14.64 -18.68
N THR A 14 10.98 15.32 -18.08
CA THR A 14 11.65 14.88 -16.85
C THR A 14 10.74 15.01 -15.64
N THR A 15 10.07 16.17 -15.47
CA THR A 15 9.13 16.38 -14.37
C THR A 15 7.97 15.38 -14.41
N ASN A 16 7.41 15.15 -15.60
CA ASN A 16 6.33 14.17 -15.79
C ASN A 16 6.80 12.75 -15.45
N ARG A 17 8.00 12.36 -15.88
CA ARG A 17 8.57 11.04 -15.56
C ARG A 17 8.79 10.87 -14.06
N VAL A 18 9.33 11.87 -13.38
CA VAL A 18 9.51 11.85 -11.91
C VAL A 18 8.16 11.63 -11.23
N GLN A 19 7.14 12.37 -11.66
CA GLN A 19 5.80 12.29 -11.07
C GLN A 19 5.14 10.92 -11.30
N LEU A 20 5.30 10.35 -12.51
CA LEU A 20 4.84 9.00 -12.84
C LEU A 20 5.57 7.94 -12.02
N THR A 21 6.89 8.04 -11.87
CA THR A 21 7.70 7.14 -11.05
C THR A 21 7.23 7.17 -9.59
N ILE A 22 7.05 8.35 -9.00
CA ILE A 22 6.59 8.48 -7.62
C ILE A 22 5.19 7.85 -7.45
N ARG A 23 4.28 8.05 -8.41
CA ARG A 23 2.96 7.40 -8.39
C ARG A 23 3.09 5.88 -8.44
N GLY A 24 4.00 5.35 -9.27
CA GLY A 24 4.29 3.91 -9.37
C GLY A 24 4.78 3.31 -8.05
N VAL A 25 5.63 4.04 -7.32
CA VAL A 25 6.18 3.60 -6.02
C VAL A 25 5.20 3.82 -4.86
N THR A 26 4.20 4.70 -5.03
CA THR A 26 3.22 5.04 -3.97
C THR A 26 2.39 3.82 -3.57
N PRO A 27 2.48 3.35 -2.31
CA PRO A 27 1.61 2.31 -1.78
C PRO A 27 0.25 2.91 -1.36
N GLY A 28 -0.82 2.14 -1.54
CA GLY A 28 -2.15 2.44 -0.98
C GLY A 28 -2.43 1.73 0.35
N ILE A 29 -1.60 0.75 0.71
CA ILE A 29 -1.73 -0.04 1.93
C ILE A 29 -0.38 -0.06 2.63
N ALA A 30 -0.38 0.13 3.95
CA ALA A 30 0.78 -0.04 4.81
C ALA A 30 0.52 -1.12 5.85
N LEU A 31 1.60 -1.65 6.40
CA LEU A 31 1.56 -2.63 7.47
C LEU A 31 1.82 -1.93 8.79
N LYS A 32 0.90 -2.07 9.74
CA LYS A 32 1.05 -1.56 11.10
C LYS A 32 1.22 -2.73 12.06
N ALA A 33 2.29 -2.70 12.85
CA ALA A 33 2.49 -3.69 13.89
C ALA A 33 1.44 -3.53 14.99
N ARG A 34 0.71 -4.61 15.29
CA ARG A 34 -0.24 -4.70 16.41
C ARG A 34 0.13 -5.89 17.27
N ARG A 35 0.25 -5.68 18.59
CA ARG A 35 0.51 -6.74 19.56
C ARG A 35 -0.82 -7.34 20.01
N VAL A 36 -0.96 -8.66 19.90
CA VAL A 36 -2.14 -9.41 20.35
C VAL A 36 -1.65 -10.65 21.08
N SER A 37 -2.09 -10.85 22.32
CA SER A 37 -1.86 -12.08 23.09
C SER A 37 -0.40 -12.57 23.10
N GLY A 38 0.57 -11.67 23.32
CA GLY A 38 1.99 -12.02 23.43
C GLY A 38 2.80 -12.00 22.13
N SER A 39 2.16 -12.03 20.96
CA SER A 39 2.81 -11.95 19.64
C SER A 39 2.55 -10.62 18.94
N THR A 40 3.50 -10.18 18.11
CA THR A 40 3.37 -8.98 17.27
C THR A 40 2.99 -9.40 15.85
N HIS A 41 1.83 -8.96 15.38
CA HIS A 41 1.33 -9.24 14.04
C HIS A 41 1.35 -7.98 13.18
N GLN A 42 1.52 -8.16 11.86
CA GLN A 42 1.40 -7.06 10.90
C GLN A 42 -0.04 -6.99 10.39
N VAL A 43 -0.71 -5.89 10.70
CA VAL A 43 -2.09 -5.65 10.28
C VAL A 43 -2.06 -4.68 9.10
N PRO A 44 -2.66 -5.03 7.96
CA PRO A 44 -2.78 -4.12 6.83
C PRO A 44 -3.75 -2.97 7.16
N VAL A 45 -3.35 -1.76 6.84
CA VAL A 45 -4.12 -0.53 7.03
C VAL A 45 -4.07 0.27 5.73
N GLU A 46 -5.22 0.70 5.24
CA GLU A 46 -5.31 1.62 4.10
C GLU A 46 -4.74 2.98 4.49
N ILE A 47 -3.92 3.55 3.61
CA ILE A 47 -3.25 4.83 3.87
C ILE A 47 -3.72 5.90 2.88
N GLY A 48 -3.83 7.13 3.37
CA GLY A 48 -4.17 8.27 2.53
C GLY A 48 -3.05 8.64 1.55
N SER A 49 -3.40 9.37 0.48
CA SER A 49 -2.47 9.73 -0.60
C SER A 49 -1.23 10.50 -0.12
N THR A 50 -1.35 11.37 0.87
CA THR A 50 -0.23 12.10 1.48
C THR A 50 0.75 11.17 2.20
N GLN A 51 0.22 10.20 2.96
CA GLN A 51 1.02 9.22 3.69
C GLN A 51 1.71 8.25 2.72
N GLY A 52 1.01 7.80 1.67
CA GLY A 52 1.58 6.97 0.62
C GLY A 52 2.75 7.67 -0.09
N LYS A 53 2.60 8.94 -0.47
CA LYS A 53 3.68 9.73 -1.08
C LYS A 53 4.90 9.84 -0.16
N ALA A 54 4.67 10.10 1.14
CA ALA A 54 5.75 10.18 2.12
C ALA A 54 6.49 8.83 2.27
N LEU A 55 5.76 7.71 2.21
CA LEU A 55 6.34 6.37 2.25
C LEU A 55 7.17 6.08 0.98
N ALA A 56 6.67 6.45 -0.20
CA ALA A 56 7.36 6.30 -1.47
C ALA A 56 8.69 7.07 -1.48
N ILE A 57 8.66 8.33 -1.05
CA ILE A 57 9.88 9.16 -0.92
C ILE A 57 10.84 8.51 0.06
N ARG A 58 10.36 7.99 1.20
CA ARG A 58 11.21 7.31 2.19
C ARG A 58 11.86 6.03 1.62
N TRP A 59 11.16 5.29 0.78
CA TRP A 59 11.71 4.08 0.15
C TRP A 59 12.76 4.42 -0.90
N LEU A 60 12.50 5.41 -1.76
CA LEU A 60 13.50 5.93 -2.70
C LEU A 60 14.73 6.48 -1.97
N LEU A 61 14.50 7.19 -0.85
CA LEU A 61 15.57 7.70 0.02
C LEU A 61 16.38 6.54 0.67
N GLY A 62 15.73 5.41 0.96
CA GLY A 62 16.40 4.22 1.47
C GLY A 62 17.26 3.55 0.39
N ALA A 63 16.73 3.44 -0.83
CA ALA A 63 17.35 2.74 -1.94
C ALA A 63 18.62 3.46 -2.45
N TYR A 64 18.57 4.79 -2.68
CA TYR A 64 19.78 5.54 -3.08
C TYR A 64 20.90 5.53 -2.03
N ARG A 65 20.56 5.38 -0.74
CA ARG A 65 21.55 5.31 0.36
C ARG A 65 22.32 4.00 0.36
N LYS A 66 21.66 2.91 -0.05
CA LYS A 66 22.29 1.58 -0.15
C LYS A 66 23.22 1.48 -1.35
N ARG A 67 23.03 2.30 -2.40
CA ARG A 67 23.90 2.29 -3.57
C ARG A 67 25.33 2.73 -3.23
N PRO A 68 26.35 1.99 -3.71
CA PRO A 68 27.74 2.43 -3.64
C PRO A 68 27.95 3.64 -4.56
N GLY A 69 28.76 4.60 -4.10
CA GLY A 69 29.11 5.78 -4.89
C GLY A 69 29.15 7.07 -4.07
N ARG A 70 30.04 7.99 -4.47
CA ARG A 70 30.32 9.24 -3.74
C ARG A 70 29.39 10.39 -4.11
N ASN A 71 28.92 10.43 -5.36
CA ASN A 71 28.03 11.49 -5.83
C ASN A 71 26.56 11.12 -5.58
N MET A 72 25.87 11.95 -4.78
CA MET A 72 24.45 11.77 -4.46
C MET A 72 23.54 11.94 -5.68
N ALA A 73 23.83 12.92 -6.56
CA ALA A 73 22.99 13.22 -7.71
C ALA A 73 22.94 12.06 -8.70
N LEU A 74 24.08 11.43 -8.97
CA LEU A 74 24.17 10.25 -9.86
C LEU A 74 23.44 9.04 -9.28
N LYS A 75 23.51 8.83 -7.96
CA LYS A 75 22.77 7.76 -7.30
C LYS A 75 21.26 7.98 -7.43
N LEU A 76 20.79 9.20 -7.16
CA LEU A 76 19.37 9.51 -7.27
C LEU A 76 18.86 9.42 -8.71
N SER A 77 19.62 9.92 -9.69
CA SER A 77 19.20 9.86 -11.09
C SER A 77 19.11 8.43 -11.60
N SER A 78 20.04 7.57 -11.20
CA SER A 78 20.04 6.16 -11.59
C SER A 78 18.91 5.39 -10.95
N GLU A 79 18.64 5.60 -9.66
CA GLU A 79 17.46 5.08 -8.96
C GLU A 79 16.15 5.50 -9.62
N LEU A 80 16.03 6.78 -10.00
CA LEU A 80 14.82 7.27 -10.66
C LEU A 80 14.60 6.63 -12.04
N VAL A 81 15.68 6.36 -12.76
CA VAL A 81 15.64 5.66 -14.06
C VAL A 81 15.23 4.20 -13.87
N ASP A 82 15.75 3.53 -12.85
CA ASP A 82 15.45 2.12 -12.59
C ASP A 82 14.04 1.94 -12.02
N ALA A 83 13.60 2.87 -11.17
CA ALA A 83 12.21 2.94 -10.70
C ALA A 83 11.23 3.24 -11.84
N ALA A 84 11.61 4.09 -12.81
CA ALA A 84 10.79 4.30 -14.01
C ALA A 84 10.68 3.04 -14.88
N LYS A 85 11.64 2.11 -14.80
CA LYS A 85 11.62 0.82 -15.51
C LYS A 85 10.94 -0.30 -14.73
N GLY A 86 10.53 -0.07 -13.47
CA GLY A 86 9.95 -1.13 -12.63
C GLY A 86 10.98 -2.00 -11.90
N SER A 87 12.28 -1.72 -12.03
CA SER A 87 13.38 -2.57 -11.54
C SER A 87 14.12 -1.87 -10.41
N ASP A 88 13.38 -1.46 -9.38
CA ASP A 88 13.93 -0.74 -8.24
C ASP A 88 13.55 -1.39 -6.91
N ASP A 89 14.44 -1.26 -5.93
CA ASP A 89 14.25 -1.76 -4.55
C ASP A 89 12.97 -1.19 -3.92
N ALA A 90 12.60 0.06 -4.24
CA ALA A 90 11.38 0.65 -3.72
C ALA A 90 10.11 0.01 -4.29
N ILE A 91 10.15 -0.46 -5.55
CA ILE A 91 9.02 -1.15 -6.20
C ILE A 91 8.89 -2.57 -5.66
N HIS A 92 10.00 -3.28 -5.49
CA HIS A 92 10.00 -4.59 -4.81
C HIS A 92 9.41 -4.48 -3.41
N LYS A 93 9.75 -3.43 -2.66
CA LYS A 93 9.22 -3.19 -1.32
C LYS A 93 7.72 -2.88 -1.30
N LYS A 94 7.22 -2.14 -2.29
CA LYS A 94 5.79 -1.91 -2.48
C LYS A 94 5.06 -3.24 -2.68
N GLU A 95 5.59 -4.08 -3.56
CA GLU A 95 4.99 -5.36 -3.91
C GLU A 95 5.02 -6.36 -2.75
N GLU A 96 6.13 -6.42 -2.01
CA GLU A 96 6.24 -7.19 -0.77
C GLU A 96 5.20 -6.73 0.27
N THR A 97 5.04 -5.42 0.44
CA THR A 97 4.05 -4.84 1.35
C THR A 97 2.63 -5.22 0.93
N ARG A 98 2.33 -5.21 -0.36
CA ARG A 98 1.03 -5.63 -0.91
C ARG A 98 0.77 -7.11 -0.67
N ARG A 99 1.73 -7.98 -0.99
CA ARG A 99 1.63 -9.42 -0.78
C ARG A 99 1.43 -9.77 0.70
N MET A 100 2.16 -9.10 1.59
CA MET A 100 2.03 -9.32 3.03
C MET A 100 0.69 -8.76 3.56
N ALA A 101 0.19 -7.67 2.98
CA ALA A 101 -1.15 -7.17 3.30
C ALA A 101 -2.25 -8.16 2.88
N GLU A 102 -2.12 -8.78 1.71
CA GLU A 102 -3.06 -9.80 1.22
C GLU A 102 -3.03 -11.06 2.08
N ALA A 103 -1.84 -11.57 2.41
CA ALA A 103 -1.68 -12.74 3.28
C ALA A 103 -2.30 -12.52 4.67
N ASN A 104 -2.18 -11.30 5.22
CA ASN A 104 -2.71 -10.96 6.53
C ASN A 104 -4.15 -10.40 6.50
N ARG A 105 -4.77 -10.27 5.33
CA ARG A 105 -6.17 -9.78 5.21
C ARG A 105 -7.14 -10.68 5.98
N ALA A 106 -6.94 -11.99 5.89
CA ALA A 106 -7.74 -12.98 6.62
C ALA A 106 -7.56 -12.91 8.15
N PHE A 107 -6.42 -12.41 8.64
CA PHE A 107 -6.16 -12.27 10.07
C PHE A 107 -7.02 -11.16 10.69
N SER A 108 -7.18 -10.03 10.01
CA SER A 108 -8.09 -8.96 10.44
C SER A 108 -9.54 -9.46 10.53
N THR A 109 -10.00 -10.21 9.52
CA THR A 109 -11.34 -10.81 9.54
C THR A 109 -11.49 -11.83 10.67
N ARG A 110 -10.48 -12.67 10.90
CA ARG A 110 -10.52 -13.69 11.97
C ARG A 110 -10.54 -13.08 13.37
N ILE A 111 -9.81 -11.99 13.61
CA ILE A 111 -9.87 -11.26 14.89
C ILE A 111 -11.25 -10.64 15.08
N PHE A 112 -11.79 -9.99 14.05
CA PHE A 112 -13.13 -9.40 14.12
C PHE A 112 -14.19 -10.46 14.40
N MET A 113 -14.15 -11.59 13.69
CA MET A 113 -15.05 -12.73 13.88
C MET A 113 -14.93 -13.34 15.28
N LYS A 114 -13.71 -13.49 15.81
CA LYS A 114 -13.51 -13.99 17.18
C LYS A 114 -14.03 -13.01 18.23
N ALA A 115 -13.75 -11.72 18.07
CA ALA A 115 -14.25 -10.70 18.99
C ALA A 115 -15.79 -10.62 18.95
N PHE A 116 -16.37 -10.74 17.75
CA PHE A 116 -17.81 -10.81 17.57
C PHE A 116 -18.42 -12.06 18.21
N HIS A 117 -17.83 -13.24 17.98
CA HIS A 117 -18.28 -14.48 18.61
C HIS A 117 -18.21 -14.38 20.14
N LEU A 118 -17.14 -13.83 20.71
CA LEU A 118 -17.03 -13.63 22.15
C LEU A 118 -18.11 -12.67 22.69
N LEU A 119 -18.39 -11.60 21.95
CA LEU A 119 -19.40 -10.60 22.30
C LEU A 119 -20.82 -11.20 22.28
N VAL A 120 -21.11 -12.09 21.34
CA VAL A 120 -22.46 -12.63 21.11
C VAL A 120 -22.74 -13.96 21.81
N PHE A 121 -21.74 -14.84 21.93
CA PHE A 121 -21.92 -16.19 22.48
C PHE A 121 -21.45 -16.35 23.93
N ASP A 122 -20.39 -15.65 24.36
CA ASP A 122 -19.81 -15.86 25.70
C ASP A 122 -20.31 -14.86 26.77
N GLY A 123 -21.08 -13.83 26.37
CA GLY A 123 -21.63 -12.82 27.29
C GLY A 123 -23.13 -12.61 27.11
N SER A 124 -23.95 -13.40 27.81
CA SER A 124 -25.36 -13.24 28.27
C SER A 124 -26.38 -12.30 27.58
N PHE A 125 -26.14 -11.73 26.40
CA PHE A 125 -27.03 -10.78 25.72
C PHE A 125 -27.74 -11.47 24.54
N ILE A 126 -28.71 -12.33 24.86
CA ILE A 126 -29.67 -12.86 23.89
C ILE A 126 -30.76 -11.80 23.68
N PHE A 127 -30.43 -10.68 23.03
CA PHE A 127 -31.46 -9.77 22.52
C PHE A 127 -31.71 -10.12 21.05
N PRO A 128 -32.88 -10.68 20.69
CA PRO A 128 -33.17 -11.12 19.32
C PRO A 128 -33.03 -9.99 18.28
N GLU A 129 -33.15 -8.74 18.71
CA GLU A 129 -32.95 -7.54 17.88
C GLU A 129 -31.48 -7.36 17.43
N LEU A 130 -30.51 -7.70 18.28
CA LEU A 130 -29.08 -7.58 17.95
C LEU A 130 -28.63 -8.61 16.91
N ILE A 131 -29.25 -9.79 16.90
CA ILE A 131 -29.00 -10.82 15.89
C ILE A 131 -29.46 -10.33 14.51
N LEU A 132 -30.62 -9.66 14.43
CA LEU A 132 -31.12 -9.06 13.19
C LEU A 132 -30.24 -7.91 12.72
N ILE A 133 -29.83 -7.01 13.62
CA ILE A 133 -28.93 -5.89 13.30
C ILE A 133 -27.58 -6.42 12.80
N PHE A 134 -27.03 -7.43 13.47
CA PHE A 134 -25.76 -8.01 13.04
C PHE A 134 -25.87 -8.79 11.73
N GLY A 135 -26.96 -9.53 11.53
CA GLY A 135 -27.27 -10.17 10.25
C GLY A 135 -27.38 -9.17 9.11
N LEU A 136 -28.00 -8.01 9.34
CA LEU A 136 -28.10 -6.92 8.37
C LEU A 136 -26.72 -6.33 8.05
N ILE A 137 -25.86 -6.11 9.06
CA ILE A 137 -24.49 -5.61 8.88
C ILE A 137 -23.64 -6.62 8.10
N LEU A 138 -23.76 -7.92 8.39
CA LEU A 138 -23.09 -8.97 7.64
C LEU A 138 -23.56 -9.03 6.18
N LEU A 139 -24.86 -8.92 5.94
CA LEU A 139 -25.43 -8.91 4.59
C LEU A 139 -24.91 -7.72 3.79
N LEU A 140 -24.86 -6.53 4.40
CA LEU A 140 -24.30 -5.31 3.80
C LEU A 140 -22.80 -5.43 3.50
N MET A 141 -22.04 -6.09 4.39
CA MET A 141 -20.62 -6.35 4.18
C MET A 141 -20.37 -7.36 3.04
N ILE A 142 -21.26 -8.35 2.87
CA ILE A 142 -21.21 -9.32 1.77
C ILE A 142 -21.50 -8.62 0.43
N ASP A 143 -22.53 -7.78 0.37
CA ASP A 143 -22.92 -7.05 -0.86
C ASP A 143 -21.79 -6.12 -1.34
N SER A 144 -21.12 -5.44 -0.41
CA SER A 144 -19.98 -4.56 -0.72
C SER A 144 -18.73 -5.31 -1.23
N THR A 145 -18.65 -6.64 -1.02
CA THR A 145 -17.59 -7.48 -1.60
C THR A 145 -17.94 -8.06 -2.97
N SER A 146 -19.21 -8.02 -3.39
CA SER A 146 -19.66 -8.52 -4.70
C SER A 146 -19.36 -7.53 -5.83
N ASP A 147 -19.50 -6.22 -5.57
CA ASP A 147 -19.34 -5.15 -6.57
C ASP A 147 -17.90 -5.00 -7.13
N LYS A 148 -16.91 -5.68 -6.53
CA LYS A 148 -15.51 -5.67 -6.99
C LYS A 148 -15.13 -6.88 -7.85
N LYS A 149 -16.03 -7.83 -8.08
CA LYS A 149 -15.78 -8.98 -8.96
C LYS A 149 -16.24 -8.74 -10.40
N ASP A 150 -17.08 -7.73 -10.65
CA ASP A 150 -17.63 -7.45 -11.98
C ASP A 150 -16.84 -6.39 -12.77
N LEU A 151 -15.67 -5.96 -12.25
CA LEU A 151 -14.76 -5.00 -12.89
C LEU A 151 -13.35 -5.56 -13.19
N SER A 152 -13.19 -6.89 -13.28
CA SER A 152 -11.98 -7.52 -13.83
C SER A 152 -12.13 -7.94 -15.28
#